data_AF-A0A7K2Q9K7-F1
#
_entry.id   AF-A0A7K2Q9K7-F1
#
_cell.length_a   1.000
_cell.length_b   1.000
_cell.length_c   1.000
_cell.angle_alpha   90.00
_cell.angle_beta   90.00
_cell.angle_gamma   90.00
#
_symmetry.space_group_name_H-M   'P 1'
#
loop_
_entity.id
_entity.type
_entity.pdbx_description
1 polymer ?
#
loop_
_entity_poly.entity_id
_entity_poly.type
_entity_poly.pdbx_seq_one_letter_code
_entity_poly.pdbx_strand_id
1 'polypeptide(L)' 'HMLGTARHPEAHLDATLAPDSNPAEVLQALCDGPLTRARQSTGRSDLPLQVNFRTSRHKPRRTE' A
#
# COMPACT_ATOMS: atom_id res chain seq x y z
N HIS A 1 20.24 28.78 4.69
CA HIS A 1 18.90 28.75 5.30
C HIS A 1 18.00 27.96 4.34
N MET A 2 17.73 26.68 4.60
CA MET A 2 16.85 25.89 3.73
C MET A 2 15.40 26.10 4.15
N LEU A 3 14.65 26.87 3.37
CA LEU A 3 13.19 26.96 3.46
C LEU A 3 12.59 25.86 2.58
N GLY A 4 12.74 24.61 3.01
CA GLY A 4 11.94 23.52 2.45
C GLY A 4 10.59 23.51 3.17
N THR A 5 9.49 23.62 2.44
CA THR A 5 8.16 23.37 3.03
C THR A 5 8.17 22.00 3.69
N ALA A 6 7.72 21.91 4.94
CA ALA A 6 7.62 20.67 5.70
C ALA A 6 6.56 19.76 5.06
N ARG A 7 6.90 19.17 3.92
CA ARG A 7 6.09 18.14 3.28
C ARG A 7 6.25 16.92 4.18
N HIS A 8 5.24 16.68 5.02
CA HIS A 8 5.27 15.55 5.93
C HIS A 8 5.55 14.27 5.12
N PRO A 9 6.41 13.36 5.59
CA PRO A 9 6.59 12.07 4.94
C PRO A 9 5.24 11.37 4.80
N GLU A 10 4.96 10.90 3.60
CA GLU A 10 3.81 10.07 3.24
C GLU A 10 4.33 8.78 2.61
N ALA A 11 3.68 7.65 2.91
CA ALA A 11 3.97 6.38 2.27
C ALA A 11 3.02 6.19 1.08
N HIS A 12 3.59 5.91 -0.10
CA HIS A 12 2.84 5.59 -1.31
C HIS A 12 3.21 4.18 -1.76
N LEU A 13 2.24 3.30 -1.89
CA LEU A 13 2.42 1.90 -2.31
C LEU A 13 1.53 1.55 -3.50
N ASP A 14 2.14 0.92 -4.49
CA ASP A 14 1.44 0.27 -5.59
C ASP A 14 1.53 -1.25 -5.40
N ALA A 15 0.38 -1.91 -5.26
CA ALA A 15 0.31 -3.35 -5.04
C ALA A 15 -0.52 -4.03 -6.13
N THR A 16 0.04 -5.08 -6.74
CA THR A 16 -0.70 -5.94 -7.67
C THR A 16 -1.20 -7.17 -6.92
N LEU A 17 -2.52 -7.33 -6.85
CA LEU A 17 -3.17 -8.51 -6.31
C LEU A 17 -3.00 -9.67 -7.31
N ALA A 18 -2.51 -10.80 -6.81
CA ALA A 18 -2.44 -12.02 -7.60
C ALA A 18 -3.87 -12.54 -7.91
N PRO A 19 -4.03 -13.35 -8.96
CA PRO A 19 -5.28 -14.04 -9.23
C PRO A 19 -5.84 -14.71 -7.97
N ASP A 20 -7.15 -14.60 -7.77
CA ASP A 20 -7.87 -15.29 -6.68
C ASP A 20 -7.41 -14.92 -5.24
N SER A 21 -6.62 -13.86 -5.09
CA SER A 21 -6.19 -13.37 -3.77
C SER A 21 -7.33 -12.65 -3.04
N ASN A 22 -7.46 -12.91 -1.74
CA ASN A 22 -8.38 -12.17 -0.88
C ASN A 22 -7.83 -10.76 -0.59
N PRO A 23 -8.50 -9.67 -1.01
CA PRO A 23 -8.02 -8.31 -0.78
C PRO A 23 -7.83 -7.97 0.70
N ALA A 24 -8.66 -8.54 1.58
CA ALA A 24 -8.59 -8.26 3.02
C ALA A 24 -7.31 -8.82 3.65
N GLU A 25 -6.91 -10.04 3.28
CA GLU A 25 -5.68 -10.67 3.76
C GLU A 25 -4.44 -9.91 3.27
N VAL A 26 -4.46 -9.45 2.02
CA VAL A 26 -3.36 -8.65 1.46
C VAL A 26 -3.24 -7.29 2.17
N LEU A 27 -4.37 -6.62 2.45
CA LEU A 27 -4.38 -5.38 3.23
C LEU A 27 -3.81 -5.60 4.63
N GLN A 28 -4.21 -6.67 5.31
CA GLN A 28 -3.71 -6.99 6.65
C GLN A 28 -2.19 -7.23 6.65
N ALA A 29 -1.68 -8.02 5.70
CA ALA A 29 -0.25 -8.28 5.56
C ALA A 29 0.57 -7.00 5.29
N LEU A 30 0.00 -6.05 4.53
CA LEU A 30 0.62 -4.74 4.28
C LEU A 30 0.69 -3.88 5.55
N CYS A 31 -0.37 -3.89 6.36
CA CYS A 31 -0.41 -3.19 7.64
C CYS A 31 0.62 -3.75 8.63
N ASP A 32 0.71 -5.07 8.74
CA ASP A 32 1.52 -5.73 9.78
C ASP A 32 3.03 -5.68 9.48
N GLY A 33 3.44 -5.75 8.21
CA GLY A 33 4.85 -5.77 7.84
C GLY A 33 5.38 -4.43 7.30
N PRO A 34 5.17 -4.14 6.00
CA PRO A 34 5.76 -2.98 5.34
C PRO A 34 5.42 -1.64 6.02
N LEU A 35 4.15 -1.45 6.41
CA LEU A 35 3.73 -0.19 7.02
C LEU A 35 4.29 -0.02 8.44
N THR A 36 4.28 -1.08 9.25
CA THR A 36 4.94 -1.09 10.56
C THR A 36 6.41 -0.68 10.44
N ARG A 37 7.12 -1.23 9.45
CA ARG A 37 8.53 -0.89 9.21
C ARG A 37 8.72 0.57 8.78
N ALA A 38 7.85 1.10 7.92
CA ALA A 38 7.89 2.49 7.50
C ALA A 38 7.64 3.46 8.67
N ARG A 39 6.66 3.15 9.54
CA ARG A 39 6.39 3.92 10.77
C ARG A 39 7.59 3.94 11.71
N GLN A 40 8.21 2.77 11.94
CA GLN A 40 9.42 2.66 12.76
C GLN A 40 10.59 3.45 12.18
N SER A 41 10.84 3.35 10.87
CA SER A 41 11.95 4.04 10.21
C SER A 41 11.78 5.56 10.16
N THR A 42 10.54 6.05 10.18
CA THR A 42 10.24 7.49 10.14
C THR A 42 10.02 8.09 11.53
N GLY A 43 9.92 7.24 12.58
CA GLY A 43 9.59 7.67 13.93
C GLY A 43 8.18 8.27 14.06
N ARG A 44 7.30 8.05 13.08
CA ARG A 44 5.92 8.57 13.06
C ARG A 44 4.93 7.43 13.13
N SER A 45 4.17 7.40 14.22
CA SER A 45 3.05 6.48 14.40
C SER A 45 1.92 6.76 13.40
N ASP A 46 1.64 8.04 13.16
CA ASP A 46 0.64 8.53 12.21
C ASP A 46 1.30 8.93 10.88
N LEU A 47 1.88 7.94 10.19
CA LEU A 47 2.39 8.11 8.83
C LEU A 47 1.21 7.93 7.86
N PRO A 48 0.79 8.97 7.13
CA PRO A 48 -0.25 8.83 6.11
C PRO A 48 0.22 7.82 5.05
N LEU A 49 -0.67 6.88 4.72
CA LEU A 49 -0.42 5.83 3.73
C LEU A 49 -1.50 5.89 2.64
N GLN A 50 -1.07 5.89 1.39
CA GLN A 50 -1.92 5.64 0.25
C GLN A 50 -1.49 4.34 -0.43
N VAL A 51 -2.42 3.40 -0.60
CA VAL A 51 -2.19 2.14 -1.33
C VAL A 51 -3.11 2.08 -2.54
N ASN A 52 -2.52 1.91 -3.73
CA ASN A 52 -3.25 1.65 -4.97
C ASN A 52 -3.18 0.16 -5.29
N PHE A 53 -4.32 -0.53 -5.20
CA PHE A 53 -4.43 -1.93 -5.59
C PHE A 53 -4.79 -2.07 -7.07
N ARG A 54 -4.01 -2.90 -7.77
CA ARG A 54 -4.29 -3.34 -9.13
C ARG A 54 -4.57 -4.83 -9.13
N THR A 55 -5.65 -5.28 -9.76
CA THR A 55 -5.87 -6.71 -10.00
C THR A 55 -5.18 -7.12 -11.28
N SER A 56 -4.57 -8.31 -11.31
CA SER A 56 -4.14 -8.89 -12.58
C SER A 56 -5.33 -8.99 -13.54
N ARG A 57 -5.13 -8.65 -14.82
CA ARG A 57 -6.20 -8.74 -15.82
C ARG A 57 -6.54 -10.21 -16.05
N HIS A 58 -7.74 -10.62 -15.66
CA HIS A 58 -8.27 -11.91 -16.08
C HIS A 58 -8.74 -11.82 -17.54
N LYS A 59 -8.41 -12.85 -18.33
CA LYS A 59 -8.99 -12.98 -19.67
C LYS A 59 -10.51 -13.14 -19.50
N PRO A 60 -11.35 -12.32 -20.12
CA PRO A 60 -12.79 -12.44 -19.99
C PRO A 60 -13.21 -13.86 -20.40
N ARG A 61 -13.84 -14.60 -19.47
CA ARG A 61 -14.42 -15.91 -19.73
C ARG A 61 -15.93 -15.74 -19.79
N ARG A 62 -16.50 -16.08 -20.94
CA ARG A 62 -17.95 -16.11 -21.13
C ARG A 62 -18.50 -17.30 -20.33
N THR A 63 -19.45 -17.06 -19.45
CA THR A 63 -20.23 -18.10 -18.77
C THR A 63 -21.42 -18.46 -19.64
N GLU A 64 -21.58 -19.75 -19.96
CA GLU A 64 -22.77 -20.30 -20.62
C GLU A 64 -23.88 -20.60 -19.60
#